data_AF-A0A812CHA9-F1
#
_entry.id   AF-A0A812CHA9-F1
#
_cell.length_a   1.000
_cell.length_b   1.000
_cell.length_c   1.000
_cell.angle_alpha   90.00
_cell.angle_beta   90.00
_cell.angle_gamma   90.00
#
_symmetry.space_group_name_H-M   'P 1'
#
loop_
_entity.id
_entity.type
_entity.pdbx_description
1 polymer ?
#
loop_
_entity_poly.entity_id
_entity_poly.type
_entity_poly.pdbx_seq_one_letter_code
_entity_poly.pdbx_strand_id
1 'polypeptide(L)'
;MSSACCSVSKRSLSWILQQKEKGNFLVIVIGGATEALEANPGKFILNLKKRKGFVKLALQNGAHLLPVYSFGENDLFLQMRSEKRQWMLTLQLKLTKILGFSPPIFHGRGIFNYTFGIIPFRKPINTVVGKPIELPQIENPSQEDIDEYHQKYLTSLHDLFEEYKGQYGIDEMQHLVFQ
;
A
#
# COMPACT_ATOMS: atom_id res chain seq x y z
N MET A 1 22.03 8.71 -6.23
CA MET A 1 20.58 8.51 -6.31
C MET A 1 19.96 9.33 -5.18
N SER A 2 19.26 10.42 -5.48
CA SER A 2 18.54 11.19 -4.47
C SER A 2 17.15 10.59 -4.29
N SER A 3 16.92 9.82 -3.22
CA SER A 3 15.58 9.40 -2.80
C SER A 3 14.86 10.61 -2.23
N ALA A 4 14.23 11.41 -3.08
CA ALA A 4 13.49 12.60 -2.66
C ALA A 4 12.02 12.24 -2.44
N CYS A 5 11.51 12.50 -1.24
CA CYS A 5 10.06 12.46 -0.99
C CYS A 5 9.39 13.58 -1.79
N CYS A 6 8.28 13.27 -2.47
CA CYS A 6 7.49 14.26 -3.19
C CYS A 6 6.01 14.17 -2.80
N SER A 7 5.27 15.25 -3.06
CA SER A 7 3.81 15.21 -2.95
C SER A 7 3.23 14.17 -3.93
N VAL A 8 2.21 13.42 -3.49
CA VAL A 8 1.46 12.47 -4.34
C VAL A 8 0.41 13.15 -5.23
N SER A 9 0.50 14.47 -5.42
CA SER A 9 -0.40 15.21 -6.29
C SER A 9 -0.24 14.80 -7.75
N LYS A 10 -1.33 14.78 -8.53
CA LYS A 10 -1.28 14.49 -9.98
C LYS A 10 -0.19 15.30 -10.69
N ARG A 11 -0.09 16.60 -10.39
CA ARG A 11 0.90 17.51 -10.98
C ARG A 11 2.33 17.07 -10.67
N SER A 12 2.62 16.74 -9.41
CA SER A 12 3.95 16.28 -8.99
C SER A 12 4.34 14.97 -9.68
N LEU A 13 3.42 14.00 -9.70
CA LEU A 13 3.69 12.69 -10.28
C LEU A 13 3.85 12.77 -11.81
N SER A 14 2.98 13.51 -12.51
CA SER A 14 3.12 13.80 -13.94
C SER A 14 4.46 14.46 -14.26
N TRP A 15 4.86 15.46 -13.46
CA TRP A 15 6.13 16.15 -13.69
C TRP A 15 7.33 15.21 -13.59
N ILE A 16 7.34 14.29 -12.61
CA ILE A 16 8.40 13.29 -12.45
C ILE A 16 8.42 12.32 -13.64
N LEU A 17 7.25 11.80 -14.05
CA LEU A 17 7.17 10.82 -15.14
C LEU A 17 7.56 11.41 -16.51
N GLN A 18 7.46 12.72 -16.70
CA GLN A 18 7.78 13.39 -17.97
C GLN A 18 9.26 13.78 -18.12
N GLN A 19 10.10 13.63 -17.09
CA GLN A 19 11.52 13.99 -17.17
C GLN A 19 12.29 12.96 -18.02
N LYS A 20 12.50 13.26 -19.32
CA LYS A 20 13.17 12.35 -20.28
C LYS A 20 14.66 12.13 -20.02
N GLU A 21 15.31 13.03 -19.29
CA GLU A 21 16.77 13.01 -19.10
C GLU A 21 17.23 12.01 -18.02
N LYS A 22 16.30 11.37 -17.29
CA LYS A 22 16.62 10.50 -16.16
C LYS A 22 15.74 9.24 -16.17
N GLY A 23 16.31 8.11 -15.76
CA GLY A 23 15.53 6.94 -15.38
C GLY A 23 14.81 7.21 -14.06
N ASN A 24 13.56 7.68 -14.14
CA ASN A 24 12.76 7.97 -12.95
C ASN A 24 12.02 6.71 -12.51
N PHE A 25 12.08 6.44 -11.20
CA PHE A 25 11.30 5.39 -10.57
C PHE A 25 10.42 6.02 -9.48
N LEU A 26 9.12 5.79 -9.59
CA LEU A 26 8.12 6.39 -8.72
C LEU A 26 7.45 5.29 -7.89
N VAL A 27 7.49 5.45 -6.57
CA VAL A 27 6.83 4.55 -5.62
C VAL A 27 5.65 5.27 -4.99
N ILE A 28 4.49 4.61 -4.97
CA ILE A 28 3.26 5.14 -4.37
C ILE A 28 2.64 4.05 -3.50
N VAL A 29 2.29 4.42 -2.26
CA VAL A 29 1.50 3.56 -1.36
C VAL A 29 0.01 3.84 -1.63
N ILE A 30 -0.61 2.98 -2.44
CA ILE A 30 -1.95 3.24 -3.00
C ILE A 30 -3.05 3.12 -1.92
N GLY A 31 -2.94 2.15 -1.01
CA GLY A 31 -3.93 1.90 0.05
C GLY A 31 -4.09 3.06 1.04
N GLY A 32 -3.01 3.80 1.29
CA GLY A 32 -2.99 4.97 2.16
C GLY A 32 -3.47 4.69 3.59
N ALA A 33 -4.04 5.71 4.24
CA ALA A 33 -4.43 5.64 5.65
C ALA A 33 -5.52 4.59 5.94
N THR A 34 -6.40 4.30 4.98
CA THR A 34 -7.47 3.29 5.15
C THR A 34 -6.88 1.90 5.33
N GLU A 35 -5.91 1.53 4.49
CA GLU A 35 -5.23 0.24 4.59
C GLU A 35 -4.41 0.12 5.88
N ALA A 36 -3.77 1.22 6.31
CA ALA A 36 -3.06 1.27 7.58
C ALA A 36 -3.99 1.02 8.80
N LEU A 37 -5.28 1.38 8.73
CA LEU A 37 -6.28 1.09 9.76
C LEU A 37 -6.75 -0.38 9.76
N GLU A 38 -6.44 -1.14 8.72
CA GLU A 38 -6.89 -2.53 8.56
C GLU A 38 -5.73 -3.54 8.60
N ALA A 39 -4.48 -3.06 8.58
CA ALA A 39 -3.23 -3.79 8.73
C ALA A 39 -3.15 -4.55 10.07
N ASN A 40 -3.71 -5.75 10.12
CA ASN A 40 -3.66 -6.64 11.27
C ASN A 40 -2.84 -7.89 10.92
N PRO A 41 -2.10 -8.48 11.87
CA PRO A 41 -1.37 -9.72 11.65
C PRO A 41 -2.25 -10.81 11.03
N GLY A 42 -1.69 -11.54 10.07
CA GLY A 42 -2.37 -12.63 9.36
C GLY A 42 -3.49 -12.19 8.40
N LYS A 43 -3.68 -10.89 8.15
CA LYS A 43 -4.56 -10.39 7.09
C LYS A 43 -3.77 -9.98 5.87
N PHE A 44 -4.29 -10.31 4.69
CA PHE A 44 -3.71 -9.97 3.39
C PHE A 44 -4.75 -9.22 2.55
N ILE A 45 -5.13 -8.03 3.00
CA ILE A 45 -6.17 -7.20 2.37
C ILE A 45 -5.52 -5.93 1.83
N LEU A 46 -5.76 -5.64 0.56
CA LEU A 46 -5.28 -4.42 -0.10
C LEU A 46 -6.46 -3.60 -0.63
N ASN A 47 -6.48 -2.31 -0.32
CA ASN A 47 -7.51 -1.35 -0.72
C ASN A 47 -7.22 -0.77 -2.12
N LEU A 48 -7.28 -1.62 -3.14
CA LEU A 48 -6.90 -1.29 -4.53
C LEU A 48 -8.07 -1.29 -5.52
N LYS A 49 -9.19 -1.93 -5.22
CA LYS A 49 -10.26 -2.23 -6.20
C LYS A 49 -10.86 -0.96 -6.82
N LYS A 50 -11.06 0.07 -6.00
CA LYS A 50 -11.61 1.36 -6.43
C LYS A 50 -10.54 2.40 -6.79
N ARG A 51 -9.26 2.13 -6.49
CA ARG A 51 -8.16 3.10 -6.61
C ARG A 51 -7.45 2.98 -7.96
N LYS A 52 -8.07 3.51 -9.01
CA LYS A 52 -7.58 3.39 -10.40
C LYS A 52 -6.77 4.59 -10.91
N GLY A 53 -6.63 5.64 -10.09
CA GLY A 53 -5.98 6.90 -10.48
C GLY A 53 -4.51 6.76 -10.88
N PHE A 54 -3.79 5.81 -10.29
CA PHE A 54 -2.38 5.55 -10.63
C PHE A 54 -2.25 4.91 -12.02
N VAL A 55 -3.18 4.02 -12.40
CA VAL A 55 -3.23 3.42 -13.75
C VAL A 55 -3.54 4.49 -14.79
N LYS A 56 -4.53 5.35 -14.52
CA LYS A 56 -4.82 6.49 -15.38
C LYS A 56 -3.58 7.37 -15.58
N LEU A 57 -2.85 7.66 -14.52
CA LEU A 57 -1.64 8.46 -14.61
C LEU A 57 -0.53 7.75 -15.42
N ALA A 58 -0.36 6.45 -15.23
CA ALA A 58 0.60 5.65 -15.97
C ALA A 58 0.29 5.65 -17.48
N LEU A 59 -0.97 5.42 -17.86
CA LEU A 59 -1.43 5.51 -19.24
C LEU A 59 -1.18 6.90 -19.85
N GLN A 60 -1.45 7.98 -19.12
CA GLN A 60 -1.22 9.34 -19.61
C GLN A 60 0.25 9.66 -19.91
N ASN A 61 1.19 8.97 -19.24
CA ASN A 61 2.62 9.24 -19.37
C ASN A 61 3.40 8.08 -20.01
N GLY A 62 2.73 7.00 -20.43
CA GLY A 62 3.39 5.81 -20.96
C GLY A 62 4.33 5.14 -19.95
N ALA A 63 4.03 5.24 -18.65
CA ALA A 63 4.88 4.69 -17.60
C ALA A 63 4.54 3.22 -17.32
N HIS A 64 5.55 2.37 -17.20
CA HIS A 64 5.36 0.97 -16.83
C HIS A 64 4.85 0.85 -15.39
N LEU A 65 3.90 -0.07 -15.16
CA LEU A 65 3.44 -0.40 -13.80
C LEU A 65 4.22 -1.59 -13.28
N LEU A 66 4.72 -1.50 -12.06
CA LEU A 66 5.48 -2.58 -11.42
C LEU A 66 4.70 -3.11 -10.20
N PRO A 67 4.21 -4.36 -10.20
CA PRO A 67 3.60 -4.96 -9.04
C PRO A 67 4.67 -5.26 -7.98
N VAL A 68 4.48 -4.70 -6.78
CA VAL A 68 5.39 -4.88 -5.64
C VAL A 68 4.56 -5.25 -4.42
N TYR A 69 4.98 -6.28 -3.68
CA TYR A 69 4.31 -6.72 -2.47
C TYR A 69 5.33 -6.96 -1.35
N SER A 70 5.00 -6.55 -0.13
CA SER A 70 5.85 -6.70 1.05
C SER A 70 5.20 -7.63 2.08
N PHE A 71 5.79 -8.81 2.28
CA PHE A 71 5.38 -9.76 3.31
C PHE A 71 5.88 -9.33 4.68
N GLY A 72 5.07 -9.55 5.73
CA GLY A 72 5.42 -9.29 7.13
C GLY A 72 5.14 -7.87 7.63
N GLU A 73 4.71 -6.94 6.76
CA GLU A 73 4.40 -5.56 7.17
C GLU A 73 3.29 -5.49 8.24
N ASN A 74 2.26 -6.31 8.08
CA ASN A 74 1.13 -6.36 9.01
C ASN A 74 1.49 -6.94 10.39
N ASP A 75 2.65 -7.58 10.54
CA ASP A 75 3.12 -8.16 11.80
C ASP A 75 3.99 -7.20 12.63
N LEU A 76 4.32 -6.04 12.06
CA LEU A 76 5.17 -5.04 12.72
C LEU A 76 4.47 -4.33 13.86
N PHE A 77 3.15 -4.21 13.83
CA PHE A 77 2.37 -3.52 14.84
C PHE A 77 1.09 -4.28 15.16
N LEU A 78 0.68 -4.22 16.42
CA LEU A 78 -0.61 -4.72 16.86
C LEU A 78 -1.58 -3.56 16.95
N GLN A 79 -2.67 -3.64 16.17
CA GLN A 79 -3.74 -2.68 16.27
C GLN A 79 -4.60 -2.98 17.50
N MET A 80 -4.81 -1.97 18.33
CA MET A 80 -5.71 -2.08 19.46
C MET A 80 -7.14 -1.93 18.94
N ARG A 81 -7.84 -3.06 18.76
CA ARG A 81 -9.28 -3.03 18.47
C ARG A 81 -10.00 -2.28 19.59
N SER A 82 -10.73 -1.22 19.20
CA SER A 82 -11.48 -0.34 20.11
C SER A 82 -12.64 -1.06 20.84
N GLU A 83 -12.91 -2.33 20.52
CA GLU A 83 -14.06 -3.09 21.02
C GLU A 83 -14.14 -3.23 22.55
N LYS A 84 -13.07 -2.92 23.29
CA LYS A 84 -13.04 -3.15 24.75
C LYS A 84 -12.88 -1.92 25.64
N ARG A 85 -12.69 -0.70 25.12
CA ARG A 85 -12.45 0.48 25.99
C ARG A 85 -13.08 1.77 25.49
N GLN A 86 -14.17 2.18 26.14
CA GLN A 86 -14.94 3.41 25.89
C GLN A 86 -14.07 4.69 25.83
N TRP A 87 -13.02 4.77 26.64
CA TRP A 87 -12.11 5.92 26.65
C TRP A 87 -11.23 5.99 25.40
N MET A 88 -10.84 4.86 24.81
CA MET A 88 -10.05 4.81 23.58
C MET A 88 -10.88 5.28 22.40
N LEU A 89 -12.15 4.85 22.32
CA LEU A 89 -13.11 5.35 21.33
C LEU A 89 -13.30 6.87 21.45
N THR A 90 -13.38 7.37 22.68
CA THR A 90 -13.54 8.82 22.95
C THR A 90 -12.31 9.62 22.53
N LEU A 91 -11.10 9.09 22.81
CA LEU A 91 -9.84 9.69 22.37
C LEU A 91 -9.70 9.68 20.85
N GLN A 92 -10.04 8.56 20.21
CA GLN A 92 -10.02 8.41 18.77
C GLN A 92 -10.98 9.42 18.11
N LEU A 93 -12.21 9.55 18.60
CA LEU A 93 -13.18 10.54 18.10
C LEU A 93 -12.70 11.99 18.27
N LYS A 94 -12.02 12.31 19.37
CA LYS A 94 -11.41 13.64 19.57
C LYS A 94 -10.27 13.88 18.60
N LEU A 95 -9.39 12.90 18.41
CA LEU A 95 -8.27 13.00 17.45
C LEU A 95 -8.79 13.10 16.01
N THR A 96 -9.81 12.33 15.63
CA THR A 96 -10.48 12.44 14.32
C THR A 96 -11.03 13.83 14.07
N LYS A 97 -11.64 14.47 15.08
CA LYS A 97 -12.15 15.85 14.96
C LYS A 97 -11.04 16.89 14.76
N ILE A 98 -9.85 16.66 15.30
CA ILE A 98 -8.72 17.59 15.20
C ILE A 98 -7.93 17.35 13.90
N LEU A 99 -7.66 16.09 13.57
CA LEU A 99 -6.79 15.68 12.47
C LEU A 99 -7.54 15.53 11.14
N GLY A 100 -8.88 15.49 11.17
CA GLY A 100 -9.72 15.23 9.99
C GLY A 100 -9.73 13.76 9.54
N PHE A 101 -8.94 12.90 10.18
CA PHE A 101 -8.92 11.44 9.98
C PHE A 101 -8.68 10.72 11.31
N SER A 102 -9.18 9.50 11.43
CA SER A 102 -9.01 8.68 12.64
C SER A 102 -7.63 8.02 12.65
N PRO A 103 -6.71 8.40 13.56
CA PRO A 103 -5.41 7.75 13.62
C PRO A 103 -5.58 6.31 14.15
N PRO A 104 -4.91 5.31 13.54
CA PRO A 104 -4.88 3.96 14.09
C PRO A 104 -4.21 3.98 15.46
N ILE A 105 -4.84 3.38 16.47
CA ILE A 105 -4.18 3.11 17.74
C ILE A 105 -3.49 1.77 17.60
N PHE A 106 -2.17 1.81 17.41
CA PHE A 106 -1.33 0.64 17.30
C PHE A 106 -0.25 0.67 18.38
N HIS A 107 0.27 -0.50 18.73
CA HIS A 107 1.46 -0.61 19.56
C HIS A 107 2.44 -1.60 18.96
N GLY A 108 3.71 -1.31 19.18
CA GLY A 108 4.82 -2.21 18.99
C GLY A 108 5.57 -2.39 20.31
N ARG A 109 6.90 -2.40 20.25
CA ARG A 109 7.81 -2.44 21.41
C ARG A 109 8.15 -1.04 21.92
N GLY A 110 8.54 -0.97 23.19
CA GLY A 110 9.17 0.21 23.77
C GLY A 110 10.64 0.32 23.35
N ILE A 111 11.23 1.49 23.62
CA ILE A 111 12.67 1.72 23.42
C ILE A 111 13.49 0.90 24.44
N PHE A 112 12.93 0.71 25.65
CA PHE A 112 13.59 0.01 26.78
C PHE A 112 12.81 -1.21 27.30
N ASN A 113 11.66 -1.55 26.70
CA ASN A 113 10.87 -2.73 27.07
C ASN A 113 10.26 -3.38 25.82
N TYR A 114 9.93 -4.67 25.90
CA TYR A 114 9.33 -5.41 24.79
C TYR A 114 7.79 -5.42 24.82
N THR A 115 7.19 -4.82 25.83
CA THR A 115 5.77 -5.00 26.14
C THR A 115 4.87 -3.94 25.52
N PHE A 116 5.33 -2.68 25.39
CA PHE A 116 4.48 -1.60 24.84
C PHE A 116 5.28 -0.37 24.38
N GLY A 117 5.04 0.10 23.15
CA GLY A 117 5.60 1.36 22.64
C GLY A 117 5.31 1.62 21.15
N ILE A 118 6.06 2.52 20.54
CA ILE A 118 5.86 2.98 19.14
C ILE A 118 6.85 2.37 18.13
N ILE A 119 7.78 1.52 18.59
CA ILE A 119 8.80 0.91 17.72
C ILE A 119 8.23 -0.39 17.14
N PRO A 120 8.38 -0.69 15.84
CA PRO A 120 7.83 -1.90 15.24
C PRO A 120 8.39 -3.18 15.88
N PHE A 121 7.62 -4.26 15.97
CA PHE A 121 8.13 -5.57 16.38
C PHE A 121 9.27 -6.05 15.48
N ARG A 122 10.14 -6.91 16.01
CA ARG A 122 11.26 -7.48 15.25
C ARG A 122 10.75 -8.64 14.38
N LYS A 123 10.10 -8.28 13.28
CA LYS A 123 9.61 -9.23 12.27
C LYS A 123 10.31 -8.95 10.93
N PRO A 124 10.64 -9.98 10.16
CA PRO A 124 11.22 -9.80 8.84
C PRO A 124 10.19 -9.13 7.91
N ILE A 125 10.67 -8.24 7.04
CA ILE A 125 9.89 -7.69 5.94
C ILE A 125 10.57 -8.17 4.65
N ASN A 126 9.83 -8.88 3.81
CA ASN A 126 10.36 -9.38 2.55
C ASN A 126 9.58 -8.76 1.39
N THR A 127 10.23 -7.90 0.62
CA THR A 127 9.62 -7.24 -0.54
C THR A 127 9.94 -8.03 -1.81
N VAL A 128 8.91 -8.46 -2.51
CA VAL A 128 8.99 -9.11 -3.82
C VAL A 128 8.57 -8.13 -4.91
N VAL A 129 9.28 -8.18 -6.03
CA VAL A 129 9.06 -7.29 -7.18
C VAL A 129 8.73 -8.17 -8.38
N GLY A 130 7.54 -7.96 -8.94
CA GLY A 130 7.09 -8.71 -10.11
C GLY A 130 7.56 -8.11 -11.43
N LYS A 131 7.06 -8.68 -12.53
CA LYS A 131 7.40 -8.24 -13.89
C LYS A 131 6.77 -6.89 -14.21
N PRO A 132 7.46 -5.98 -14.92
CA PRO A 132 6.85 -4.74 -15.41
C PRO A 132 5.67 -5.02 -16.35
N ILE A 133 4.59 -4.28 -16.15
CA ILE A 133 3.44 -4.24 -17.06
C ILE A 133 3.67 -3.04 -17.98
N GLU A 134 3.77 -3.31 -19.28
CA GLU A 134 3.89 -2.28 -20.30
C GLU A 134 2.53 -1.69 -20.65
N LEU A 135 2.48 -0.36 -20.78
CA LEU A 135 1.26 0.36 -21.11
C LEU A 135 1.53 1.33 -22.27
N PRO A 136 0.58 1.48 -23.20
CA PRO A 136 0.66 2.53 -24.21
C PRO A 136 0.49 3.90 -23.57
N GLN A 137 1.03 4.93 -24.23
CA GLN A 137 0.75 6.31 -23.86
C GLN A 137 -0.56 6.78 -24.49
N ILE A 138 -1.57 7.07 -23.67
CA ILE A 138 -2.89 7.56 -24.10
C ILE A 138 -3.20 8.84 -23.33
N GLU A 139 -3.32 9.98 -24.02
CA GLU A 139 -3.54 11.29 -23.38
C GLU A 139 -4.86 11.34 -22.58
N ASN A 140 -5.93 10.79 -23.15
CA ASN A 140 -7.26 10.72 -22.56
C ASN A 140 -7.74 9.26 -22.53
N PRO A 141 -7.25 8.43 -21.58
CA PRO A 141 -7.63 7.02 -21.51
C PRO A 141 -9.11 6.89 -21.16
N SER A 142 -9.80 5.97 -21.83
CA SER A 142 -11.18 5.60 -21.54
C SER A 142 -11.28 4.87 -20.20
N GLN A 143 -12.49 4.70 -19.68
CA GLN A 143 -12.67 3.94 -18.44
C GLN A 143 -12.35 2.45 -18.67
N GLU A 144 -12.62 1.96 -19.87
CA GLU A 144 -12.33 0.61 -20.33
C GLU A 144 -10.82 0.36 -20.35
N ASP A 145 -10.02 1.29 -20.90
CA ASP A 145 -8.55 1.20 -20.87
C ASP A 145 -8.04 1.12 -19.43
N ILE A 146 -8.54 2.01 -18.56
CA ILE A 146 -8.12 2.06 -17.15
C ILE A 146 -8.45 0.74 -16.45
N ASP A 147 -9.63 0.19 -16.70
CA ASP A 147 -10.12 -1.03 -16.06
C ASP A 147 -9.35 -2.27 -16.54
N GLU A 148 -9.01 -2.34 -17.82
CA GLU A 148 -8.19 -3.41 -18.38
C GLU A 148 -6.81 -3.47 -17.71
N TYR A 149 -6.10 -2.35 -17.69
CA TYR A 149 -4.75 -2.31 -17.11
C TYR A 149 -4.75 -2.40 -15.58
N HIS A 150 -5.82 -1.90 -14.94
CA HIS A 150 -6.01 -2.10 -13.50
C HIS A 150 -6.22 -3.58 -13.18
N GLN A 151 -7.04 -4.29 -13.95
CA GLN A 151 -7.24 -5.73 -13.78
C GLN A 151 -5.95 -6.52 -14.03
N LYS A 152 -5.16 -6.16 -15.06
CA LYS A 152 -3.82 -6.73 -15.28
C LYS A 152 -2.92 -6.55 -14.06
N TYR A 153 -2.88 -5.34 -13.49
CA TYR A 153 -2.10 -5.05 -12.29
C TYR A 153 -2.55 -5.86 -11.07
N LEU A 154 -3.86 -5.96 -10.81
CA LEU A 154 -4.40 -6.77 -9.72
C LEU A 154 -4.06 -8.25 -9.89
N THR A 155 -4.18 -8.76 -11.11
CA THR A 155 -3.85 -10.17 -11.42
C THR A 155 -2.36 -10.43 -11.19
N SER A 156 -1.48 -9.58 -11.70
CA SER A 156 -0.04 -9.73 -11.47
C SER A 156 0.36 -9.62 -10.00
N LEU A 157 -0.30 -8.78 -9.21
CA LEU A 157 -0.08 -8.72 -7.75
C LEU A 157 -0.56 -9.98 -7.04
N HIS A 158 -1.71 -10.51 -7.44
CA HIS A 158 -2.25 -11.75 -6.89
C HIS A 158 -1.32 -12.92 -7.20
N ASP A 159 -0.90 -13.07 -8.45
CA ASP A 159 0.00 -14.15 -8.87
C ASP A 159 1.35 -14.05 -8.15
N LEU A 160 1.88 -12.82 -7.99
CA LEU A 160 3.10 -12.58 -7.23
C LEU A 160 2.94 -12.94 -5.75
N PHE A 161 1.77 -12.70 -5.16
CA PHE A 161 1.51 -13.15 -3.79
C PHE A 161 1.46 -14.67 -3.72
N GLU A 162 0.70 -15.33 -4.60
CA GLU A 162 0.54 -16.79 -4.62
C GLU A 162 1.87 -17.54 -4.86
N GLU A 163 2.73 -17.01 -5.74
CA GLU A 163 4.05 -17.59 -6.04
C GLU A 163 4.96 -17.62 -4.79
N TYR A 164 4.92 -16.57 -3.97
CA TYR A 164 5.87 -16.41 -2.86
C TYR A 164 5.29 -16.68 -1.47
N LYS A 165 3.95 -16.78 -1.31
CA LYS A 165 3.31 -16.92 0.01
C LYS A 165 3.83 -18.13 0.82
N GLY A 166 4.06 -19.26 0.15
CA GLY A 166 4.59 -20.48 0.79
C GLY A 166 6.01 -20.30 1.34
N GLN A 167 6.85 -19.50 0.66
CA GLN A 167 8.23 -19.23 1.10
C GLN A 167 8.27 -18.42 2.39
N TYR A 168 7.22 -17.64 2.65
CA TYR A 168 7.11 -16.77 3.83
C TYR A 168 6.18 -17.34 4.91
N GLY A 169 5.85 -18.64 4.84
CA GLY A 169 5.12 -19.35 5.88
C GLY A 169 3.63 -19.01 5.95
N ILE A 170 3.04 -18.55 4.84
CA ILE A 170 1.61 -18.30 4.73
C ILE A 170 0.92 -19.58 4.25
N ASP A 171 -0.23 -19.89 4.86
CA ASP A 171 -1.02 -21.09 4.55
C ASP A 171 -1.59 -21.04 3.12
N GLU A 172 -1.71 -22.19 2.46
CA GLU A 172 -2.22 -22.30 1.09
C GLU A 172 -3.66 -21.77 0.94
N MET A 173 -4.47 -21.85 1.99
CA MET A 173 -5.85 -21.37 2.03
C MET A 173 -5.95 -19.85 2.19
N GLN A 174 -4.85 -19.18 2.52
CA GLN A 174 -4.80 -17.73 2.62
C GLN A 174 -4.47 -17.13 1.27
N HIS A 175 -5.30 -16.17 0.85
CA HIS A 175 -5.20 -15.50 -0.43
C HIS A 175 -5.20 -13.98 -0.26
N LEU A 176 -4.62 -13.29 -1.25
CA LEU A 176 -4.65 -11.84 -1.31
C LEU A 176 -6.05 -11.36 -1.69
N VAL A 177 -6.62 -10.47 -0.87
CA VAL A 177 -7.97 -9.92 -1.07
C VAL A 177 -7.91 -8.45 -1.45
N PHE A 178 -8.57 -8.07 -2.55
CA PHE A 178 -8.68 -6.68 -2.99
C PHE A 178 -10.03 -6.05 -2.60
N GLN A 179 -9.99 -4.89 -1.94
CA GLN A 179 -11.15 -4.10 -1.51
C GLN A 179 -11.23 -2.72 -2.21
#